data_AF-A0A564QBC9-F1
#
_entry.id   AF-A0A564QBC9-F1
#
_cell.length_a   1.000
_cell.length_b   1.000
_cell.length_c   1.000
_cell.angle_alpha   90.00
_cell.angle_beta   90.00
_cell.angle_gamma   90.00
#
_symmetry.space_group_name_H-M   'P 1'
#
loop_
_entity.id
_entity.type
_entity.pdbx_description
1 polymer ?
#
loop_
_entity_poly.entity_id
_entity_poly.type
_entity_poly.pdbx_seq_one_letter_code
_entity_poly.pdbx_strand_id
1 'polypeptide(L)'
;MNIHRLFNVYGVDSGAKPISLPAEKELFKNVKRVSKKSKIKVILPKKHETPCRIIKYCLFITWDGYLTPCCFLPMESFGNVLESNINDILRSKVYKSFLKGMKDHEICKECIM
;
A
#
# COMPACT_ATOMS: atom_id res chain seq x y z
N MET A 1 -2.17 -3.87 18.89
CA MET A 1 -3.08 -3.16 17.97
C MET A 1 -2.28 -2.54 16.84
N ASN A 2 -2.64 -2.84 15.59
CA ASN A 2 -1.98 -2.31 14.40
C ASN A 2 -2.86 -1.23 13.77
N ILE A 3 -2.35 0.00 13.66
CA ILE A 3 -3.09 1.13 13.10
C ILE A 3 -2.59 1.33 11.66
N HIS A 4 -3.53 1.48 10.74
CA HIS A 4 -3.27 1.72 9.33
C HIS A 4 -3.93 3.02 8.88
N ARG A 5 -3.35 3.70 7.89
CA ARG A 5 -4.02 4.81 7.23
C ARG A 5 -5.13 4.24 6.36
N LEU A 6 -6.28 4.91 6.36
CA LEU A 6 -7.32 4.62 5.40
C LEU A 6 -6.90 5.22 4.05
N PHE A 7 -6.66 4.36 3.07
CA PHE A 7 -6.43 4.79 1.69
C PHE A 7 -7.73 4.63 0.91
N ASN A 8 -8.19 5.72 0.33
CA ASN A 8 -9.48 5.77 -0.34
C ASN A 8 -9.30 6.33 -1.75
N VAL A 9 -9.52 5.46 -2.72
CA VAL A 9 -9.39 5.75 -4.15
C VAL A 9 -10.76 5.99 -4.82
N TYR A 10 -11.87 5.76 -4.09
CA TYR A 10 -13.23 5.66 -4.66
C TYR A 10 -14.22 6.69 -4.08
N GLY A 11 -13.74 7.82 -3.56
CA GLY A 11 -14.61 8.97 -3.27
C GLY A 11 -15.50 8.87 -2.01
N VAL A 12 -15.05 8.21 -0.95
CA VAL A 12 -15.71 8.21 0.38
C VAL A 12 -15.92 9.62 0.94
N ASP A 13 -16.94 9.76 1.80
CA ASP A 13 -17.34 10.95 2.56
C ASP A 13 -16.19 11.82 3.08
N SER A 14 -16.43 13.13 3.14
CA SER A 14 -15.45 14.14 3.58
C SER A 14 -14.86 13.88 4.97
N GLY A 15 -15.56 13.13 5.83
CA GLY A 15 -15.09 12.74 7.17
C GLY A 15 -14.01 11.64 7.17
N ALA A 16 -13.77 10.96 6.05
CA ALA A 16 -12.79 9.89 5.91
C ALA A 16 -11.50 10.34 5.19
N LYS A 17 -11.33 11.65 4.96
CA LYS A 17 -10.13 12.19 4.30
C LYS A 17 -8.89 12.08 5.20
N PRO A 18 -7.70 11.89 4.61
CA PRO A 18 -6.45 11.96 5.36
C PRO A 18 -6.31 13.31 6.07
N ILE A 19 -5.93 13.28 7.35
CA ILE A 19 -5.58 14.48 8.11
C ILE A 19 -4.23 15.03 7.63
N SER A 20 -3.97 16.31 7.90
CA SER A 20 -2.69 16.93 7.56
C SER A 20 -1.50 16.28 8.29
N LEU A 21 -0.30 16.35 7.71
CA LEU A 21 0.92 15.81 8.31
C LEU A 21 1.19 16.34 9.74
N PRO A 22 0.99 17.64 10.06
CA PRO A 22 1.11 18.12 11.43
C PRO A 22 0.08 17.50 12.38
N ALA A 23 -1.18 17.40 11.95
CA ALA A 23 -2.24 16.79 12.75
C ALA A 23 -1.97 15.30 13.00
N GLU A 24 -1.45 14.57 12.02
CA GLU A 24 -1.04 13.18 12.17
C GLU A 24 0.08 13.03 13.20
N LYS A 25 1.09 13.90 13.16
CA LYS A 25 2.19 13.88 14.15
C LYS A 25 1.67 14.06 15.58
N GLU A 26 0.73 14.98 15.79
CA GLU A 26 0.11 15.19 17.11
C GLU A 26 -0.76 13.99 17.52
N LEU A 27 -1.54 13.42 16.60
CA LEU A 27 -2.32 12.21 16.86
C LEU A 27 -1.41 11.05 17.28
N PHE A 28 -0.29 10.82 16.58
CA PHE A 28 0.65 9.75 16.90
C PHE A 28 1.31 9.95 18.27
N LYS A 29 1.62 11.19 18.68
CA LYS A 29 2.07 11.49 20.05
C LYS A 29 1.01 11.10 21.08
N ASN A 30 -0.24 11.47 20.85
CA ASN A 30 -1.36 11.14 21.73
C ASN A 30 -1.59 9.62 21.83
N VAL A 31 -1.60 8.90 20.71
CA VAL A 31 -1.75 7.45 20.67
C VAL A 31 -0.63 6.76 21.44
N LYS A 32 0.63 7.18 21.25
CA LYS A 32 1.77 6.63 22.02
C LYS A 32 1.60 6.87 23.53
N ARG A 33 1.11 8.04 23.93
CA ARG A 33 0.86 8.37 25.35
C ARG A 33 -0.22 7.47 25.95
N VAL A 34 -1.33 7.25 25.25
CA VAL A 34 -2.41 6.35 25.69
C VAL A 34 -1.93 4.90 25.76
N SER A 35 -1.23 4.44 24.71
CA SER A 35 -0.65 3.09 24.63
C SER A 35 0.25 2.76 25.82
N LYS A 36 1.09 3.70 26.26
CA LYS A 36 1.93 3.52 27.45
C LYS A 36 1.10 3.36 28.73
N LYS A 37 0.05 4.16 28.90
CA LYS A 37 -0.84 4.09 30.08
C LYS A 37 -1.64 2.80 30.11
N SER A 38 -2.14 2.35 28.96
CA SER A 38 -2.96 1.12 28.86
C SER A 38 -2.15 -0.16 28.74
N LYS A 39 -0.81 -0.09 28.68
CA LYS A 39 0.10 -1.23 28.41
C LYS A 39 -0.23 -1.98 27.11
N ILE A 40 -0.93 -1.33 26.17
CA ILE A 40 -1.26 -1.91 24.86
C ILE A 40 -0.13 -1.62 23.89
N LYS A 41 0.45 -2.66 23.27
CA LYS A 41 1.41 -2.47 22.17
C LYS A 41 0.69 -1.92 20.93
N VAL A 42 1.07 -0.73 20.50
CA VAL A 42 0.54 -0.09 19.29
C VAL A 42 1.64 -0.01 18.22
N ILE A 43 1.30 -0.42 17.00
CA ILE A 43 2.12 -0.25 15.80
C ILE A 43 1.49 0.87 14.99
N LEU A 44 2.28 1.91 14.69
CA LEU A 44 1.84 3.05 13.91
C LEU A 44 2.20 2.88 12.43
N PRO A 45 1.45 3.52 11.52
CA PRO A 45 1.79 3.56 10.10
C PRO A 45 3.22 4.08 9.87
N LYS A 46 3.98 3.40 9.01
CA LYS A 46 5.30 3.86 8.56
C LYS A 46 5.14 4.96 7.51
N LYS A 47 6.23 5.65 7.19
CA LYS A 47 6.26 6.55 6.04
C LYS A 47 6.09 5.73 4.76
N HIS A 48 5.29 6.22 3.82
CA HIS A 48 5.17 5.61 2.50
C HIS A 48 6.45 5.89 1.69
N GLU A 49 6.88 4.89 0.91
CA GLU A 49 8.08 4.92 0.08
C GLU A 49 7.78 4.21 -1.24
N THR A 50 8.51 4.57 -2.30
CA THR A 50 8.41 3.95 -3.62
C THR A 50 9.76 3.34 -4.02
N PRO A 51 9.83 2.06 -4.46
CA PRO A 51 8.72 1.12 -4.55
C PRO A 51 8.15 0.75 -3.19
N CYS A 52 6.82 0.62 -3.12
CA CYS A 52 6.13 0.42 -1.85
C CYS A 52 6.39 -0.97 -1.26
N ARG A 53 6.24 -1.07 0.06
CA ARG A 53 6.41 -2.34 0.78
C ARG A 53 5.47 -3.44 0.27
N ILE A 54 4.30 -3.05 -0.23
CA ILE A 54 3.28 -3.97 -0.71
C ILE A 54 3.81 -4.74 -1.93
N ILE A 55 4.30 -4.05 -2.97
CA ILE A 55 4.88 -4.74 -4.13
C ILE A 55 6.20 -5.47 -3.80
N LYS A 56 6.95 -4.99 -2.81
CA LYS A 56 8.24 -5.58 -2.43
C LYS A 56 8.08 -6.93 -1.73
N TYR A 57 7.01 -7.11 -0.96
CA TYR A 57 6.87 -8.23 -0.03
C TYR A 57 5.57 -9.00 -0.16
N CYS A 58 4.64 -8.56 -1.01
CA CYS A 58 3.35 -9.21 -1.22
C CYS A 58 3.10 -9.44 -2.71
N LEU A 59 2.37 -10.52 -3.00
CA LEU A 59 1.85 -10.84 -4.33
C LEU A 59 0.34 -10.82 -4.25
N PHE A 60 -0.32 -10.17 -5.20
CA PHE A 60 -1.78 -10.18 -5.32
C PHE A 60 -2.12 -10.92 -6.60
N ILE A 61 -2.88 -12.00 -6.47
CA ILE A 61 -3.28 -12.83 -7.62
C ILE A 61 -4.80 -12.78 -7.67
N THR A 62 -5.34 -12.41 -8.82
CA THR A 62 -6.79 -12.42 -9.07
C THR A 62 -7.31 -13.85 -9.17
N TRP A 63 -8.63 -14.03 -9.11
CA TRP A 63 -9.25 -15.37 -9.14
C TRP A 63 -8.95 -16.16 -10.43
N ASP A 64 -8.70 -15.44 -11.54
CA ASP A 64 -8.35 -15.96 -12.86
C ASP A 64 -6.82 -16.02 -13.12
N GLY A 65 -6.01 -15.81 -12.08
CA GLY A 65 -4.57 -16.08 -12.10
C GLY A 65 -3.67 -14.90 -12.50
N TYR A 66 -4.20 -13.70 -12.74
CA TYR A 66 -3.36 -12.55 -13.04
C TYR A 66 -2.64 -12.02 -11.80
N LEU A 67 -1.33 -11.85 -11.91
CA LEU A 67 -0.51 -11.21 -10.88
C LEU A 67 -0.61 -9.69 -10.99
N THR A 68 -1.05 -9.04 -9.93
CA THR A 68 -1.30 -7.60 -9.85
C THR A 68 -0.38 -6.94 -8.80
N PRO A 69 -0.05 -5.63 -8.95
CA PRO A 69 0.89 -4.94 -8.06
C PRO A 69 0.37 -4.67 -6.65
N CYS A 70 -0.95 -4.58 -6.47
CA CYS A 70 -1.57 -4.14 -5.24
C CYS A 70 -3.07 -4.48 -5.27
N CYS A 71 -3.70 -4.68 -4.11
CA CYS A 71 -5.16 -4.83 -4.01
C CYS A 71 -5.95 -3.62 -4.52
N PHE A 72 -5.32 -2.44 -4.61
CA PHE A 72 -5.93 -1.23 -5.17
C PHE A 72 -5.72 -1.08 -6.68
N LEU A 73 -4.99 -2.02 -7.31
CA LEU A 73 -4.66 -2.01 -8.73
C LEU A 73 -5.05 -3.35 -9.39
N PRO A 74 -6.32 -3.78 -9.29
CA PRO A 74 -6.74 -5.08 -9.81
C PRO A 74 -6.69 -5.16 -11.34
N MET A 75 -6.71 -4.01 -12.03
CA MET A 75 -6.67 -3.93 -13.49
C MET A 75 -5.24 -3.93 -14.05
N GLU A 76 -4.23 -3.71 -13.21
CA GLU A 76 -2.82 -3.75 -13.60
C GLU A 76 -2.30 -5.18 -13.48
N SER A 77 -1.77 -5.76 -14.56
CA SER A 77 -1.24 -7.13 -14.54
C SER A 77 0.19 -7.22 -15.04
N PHE A 78 0.98 -8.09 -14.40
CA PHE A 78 2.33 -8.44 -14.81
C PHE A 78 2.40 -9.72 -15.64
N GLY A 79 1.32 -10.51 -15.67
CA GLY A 79 1.25 -11.82 -16.30
C GLY A 79 0.31 -12.75 -15.53
N ASN A 80 -0.01 -13.90 -16.13
CA ASN A 80 -0.87 -14.93 -15.53
C ASN A 80 -0.05 -16.09 -14.97
N VAL A 81 -0.24 -16.42 -13.70
CA VAL A 81 0.50 -17.49 -13.00
C VAL A 81 0.08 -18.90 -13.45
N LEU A 82 -1.05 -19.04 -14.14
CA LEU A 82 -1.50 -20.29 -14.76
C LEU A 82 -0.77 -20.57 -16.08
N GLU A 83 -0.21 -19.53 -16.71
CA GLU A 83 0.48 -19.61 -18.01
C GLU A 83 2.02 -19.52 -17.86
N SER A 84 2.53 -18.94 -16.78
CA SER A 84 3.95 -18.64 -16.60
C SER A 84 4.38 -18.78 -15.14
N ASN A 85 5.65 -19.11 -14.93
CA ASN A 85 6.22 -19.17 -13.59
C ASN A 85 6.28 -17.75 -12.97
N ILE A 86 5.90 -17.63 -11.69
CA ILE A 86 5.94 -16.37 -10.95
C ILE A 86 7.31 -15.69 -11.03
N ASN A 87 8.41 -16.46 -10.95
CA ASN A 87 9.76 -15.91 -11.04
C ASN A 87 10.05 -15.24 -12.38
N ASP A 88 9.49 -15.77 -13.47
CA ASP A 88 9.67 -15.19 -14.81
C ASP A 88 8.85 -13.91 -14.94
N ILE A 89 7.63 -13.91 -14.41
CA ILE A 89 6.77 -12.72 -14.32
C ILE A 89 7.48 -11.60 -13.52
N LEU A 90 8.07 -11.92 -12.37
CA LEU A 90 8.80 -10.95 -11.53
C LEU A 90 10.13 -10.49 -12.13
N ARG A 91 10.66 -11.19 -13.14
CA ARG A 91 11.87 -10.77 -13.89
C ARG A 91 11.53 -10.06 -15.20
N SER A 92 10.26 -10.04 -15.59
CA SER A 92 9.76 -9.46 -16.82
C SER A 92 10.06 -7.96 -16.94
N LYS A 93 10.05 -7.46 -18.18
CA LYS A 93 10.18 -6.03 -18.44
C LYS A 93 9.00 -5.24 -17.87
N VAL A 94 7.79 -5.79 -17.96
CA VAL A 94 6.56 -5.13 -17.46
C VAL A 94 6.67 -4.85 -15.96
N TYR A 95 7.03 -5.86 -15.16
CA TYR A 95 7.24 -5.72 -13.72
C TYR A 95 8.31 -4.66 -13.40
N LYS A 96 9.48 -4.75 -14.06
CA LYS A 96 10.60 -3.81 -13.85
C LYS A 96 10.24 -2.38 -14.25
N SER A 97 9.48 -2.19 -15.33
CA SER A 97 9.03 -0.87 -15.79
C SER A 97 8.03 -0.27 -14.80
N PHE A 98 7.08 -1.06 -14.30
CA PHE A 98 6.16 -0.61 -13.27
C PHE A 98 6.90 -0.17 -12.00
N LEU A 99 7.88 -0.95 -11.51
CA LEU A 99 8.68 -0.56 -10.35
C LEU A 99 9.41 0.78 -10.54
N LYS A 100 9.95 1.04 -11.74
CA LYS A 100 10.63 2.29 -12.06
C LYS A 100 9.66 3.48 -12.14
N GLY A 101 8.47 3.27 -12.71
CA GLY A 101 7.43 4.29 -12.88
C GLY A 101 6.47 4.44 -11.71
N MET A 102 6.58 3.61 -10.66
CA MET A 102 5.60 3.56 -9.57
C MET A 102 5.34 4.90 -8.91
N LYS A 103 6.38 5.72 -8.72
CA LYS A 103 6.25 7.05 -8.09
C LYS A 103 5.36 8.02 -8.89
N ASP A 104 5.22 7.77 -10.18
CA ASP A 104 4.47 8.62 -11.12
C ASP A 104 3.10 8.02 -11.46
N HIS A 105 2.82 6.78 -11.03
CA HIS A 105 1.54 6.11 -11.25
C HIS A 105 0.41 6.81 -10.50
N GLU A 106 -0.73 7.03 -11.18
CA GLU A 106 -1.85 7.85 -10.72
C GLU A 106 -2.31 7.53 -9.29
N ILE A 107 -2.45 6.24 -8.99
CA ILE A 107 -2.89 5.77 -7.66
C ILE A 107 -1.73 5.72 -6.66
N CYS A 108 -0.51 5.37 -7.11
CA CYS A 108 0.61 5.16 -6.18
C CYS A 108 1.20 6.47 -5.68
N LYS A 109 1.21 7.53 -6.49
CA LYS A 109 1.70 8.86 -6.09
C LYS A 109 0.87 9.48 -4.96
N GLU A 110 -0.42 9.16 -4.91
CA GLU A 110 -1.36 9.61 -3.87
C GLU A 110 -1.42 8.63 -2.68
N CYS A 111 -0.74 7.47 -2.77
CA CYS A 111 -0.79 6.45 -1.74
C CYS A 111 0.01 6.87 -0.50
N ILE A 112 -0.61 6.72 0.67
CA ILE A 112 -0.02 7.08 1.97
C ILE A 112 0.22 5.87 2.88
N MET A 113 0.02 4.64 2.38
CA MET A 113 0.01 3.40 3.19
C MET A 113 1.37 2.84 3.61
#